data_AF-A0A372IGM6-F1
#
_entry.id   AF-A0A372IGM6-F1
#
_cell.length_a   1.000
_cell.length_b   1.000
_cell.length_c   1.000
_cell.angle_alpha   90.00
_cell.angle_beta   90.00
_cell.angle_gamma   90.00
#
_symmetry.space_group_name_H-M   'P 1'
#
loop_
_entity.id
_entity.type
_entity.pdbx_description
1 polymer ?
#
loop_
_entity_poly.entity_id
_entity_poly.type
_entity_poly.pdbx_seq_one_letter_code
_entity_poly.pdbx_strand_id
1 'polypeptide(L)'
;MRLLAILPVVLTLLAAPTFADPARILAAEAAESGSGWRVSVTLEHGDTGWDDYADGWRVELADGTVIGTRPLAHPHVNEQPFTRSLAGVAVPADTGSVFIRARTSTMGNHPVGTAYPCPA
;
A
#
# COMPACT_ATOMS: atom_id res chain seq x y z
N MET A 1 29.02 58.66 3.33
CA MET A 1 28.20 57.68 4.09
C MET A 1 26.98 57.33 3.25
N ARG A 2 26.98 56.18 2.57
CA ARG A 2 25.78 55.62 1.93
C ARG A 2 25.81 54.12 2.28
N LEU A 3 25.08 53.76 3.34
CA LEU A 3 24.85 52.35 3.65
C LEU A 3 24.03 51.77 2.49
N LEU A 4 24.68 51.01 1.60
CA LEU A 4 23.95 49.97 0.87
C LEU A 4 23.62 48.89 1.90
N ALA A 5 22.42 48.97 2.48
CA ALA A 5 21.83 47.85 3.18
C ALA A 5 21.56 46.76 2.13
N ILE A 6 22.46 45.78 2.04
CA ILE A 6 22.22 44.54 1.31
C ILE A 6 21.13 43.83 2.11
N LEU A 7 19.88 44.01 1.68
CA LEU A 7 18.73 43.26 2.18
C LEU A 7 19.05 41.78 1.98
N PRO A 8 19.10 40.93 3.03
CA PRO A 8 19.25 39.51 2.80
C PRO A 8 17.97 39.06 2.12
N VAL A 9 18.08 38.62 0.87
CA VAL A 9 17.03 37.90 0.17
C VAL A 9 16.86 36.58 0.92
N VAL A 10 15.98 36.59 1.93
CA VAL A 10 15.51 35.39 2.60
C VAL A 10 14.58 34.68 1.62
N LEU A 11 15.17 33.85 0.76
CA LEU A 11 14.45 32.93 -0.10
C LEU A 11 14.06 31.71 0.75
N THR A 12 13.09 31.87 1.64
CA THR A 12 12.43 30.71 2.27
C THR A 12 11.62 30.00 1.19
N LEU A 13 12.13 28.87 0.69
CA LEU A 13 11.34 27.93 -0.12
C LEU A 13 10.11 27.54 0.70
N LEU A 14 8.93 27.99 0.27
CA LEU A 14 7.66 27.40 0.68
C LEU A 14 7.59 26.00 0.08
N ALA A 15 8.17 25.01 0.77
CA ALA A 15 7.92 23.62 0.46
C ALA A 15 6.43 23.35 0.75
N ALA A 16 5.61 23.29 -0.30
CA ALA A 16 4.24 22.83 -0.16
C ALA A 16 4.28 21.37 0.34
N PRO A 17 3.44 20.99 1.31
CA PRO A 17 3.33 19.60 1.72
C PRO A 17 2.90 18.77 0.50
N THR A 18 3.71 17.78 0.13
CA THR A 18 3.26 16.73 -0.79
C THR A 18 2.26 15.88 -0.01
N PHE A 19 0.98 15.90 -0.42
CA PHE A 19 0.01 14.97 0.14
C PHE A 19 0.44 13.55 -0.23
N ALA A 20 0.47 12.67 0.76
CA ALA A 20 0.67 11.24 0.53
C ALA A 20 -0.49 10.72 -0.34
N ASP A 21 -0.17 10.04 -1.44
CA ASP A 21 -1.13 9.29 -2.25
C ASP A 21 -0.95 7.79 -1.98
N PRO A 22 -1.52 7.23 -0.90
CA PRO A 22 -1.31 5.82 -0.61
C PRO A 22 -2.12 4.93 -1.53
N ALA A 23 -1.59 3.74 -1.84
CA ALA A 23 -2.39 2.71 -2.46
C ALA A 23 -3.55 2.31 -1.54
N ARG A 24 -4.77 2.32 -2.08
CA ARG A 24 -6.02 2.05 -1.37
C ARG A 24 -6.45 0.62 -1.65
N ILE A 25 -6.79 -0.11 -0.59
CA ILE A 25 -7.45 -1.41 -0.75
C ILE A 25 -8.96 -1.16 -0.88
N LEU A 26 -9.54 -1.57 -2.00
CA LEU A 26 -10.97 -1.40 -2.29
C LEU A 26 -11.77 -2.65 -1.89
N ALA A 27 -11.18 -3.83 -2.06
CA ALA A 27 -11.80 -5.10 -1.68
C ALA A 27 -10.73 -6.17 -1.44
N ALA A 28 -11.05 -7.15 -0.61
CA ALA A 28 -10.30 -8.39 -0.52
C ALA A 28 -11.23 -9.56 -0.24
N GLU A 29 -10.86 -10.71 -0.78
CA GLU A 29 -11.55 -11.99 -0.59
C GLU A 29 -10.50 -13.06 -0.28
N ALA A 30 -10.80 -13.92 0.69
CA ALA A 30 -10.03 -15.12 0.95
C ALA A 30 -10.89 -16.33 0.60
N ALA A 31 -10.34 -17.29 -0.14
CA ALA A 31 -10.98 -18.56 -0.44
C ALA A 31 -10.03 -19.72 -0.14
N GLU A 32 -10.55 -20.83 0.38
CA GLU A 32 -9.75 -22.04 0.57
C GLU A 32 -9.19 -22.55 -0.76
N SER A 33 -7.94 -22.97 -0.76
CA SER A 33 -7.24 -23.44 -1.95
C SER A 33 -6.12 -24.43 -1.58
N GLY A 34 -6.42 -25.72 -1.69
CA GLY A 34 -5.46 -26.78 -1.39
C GLY A 34 -5.03 -26.77 0.07
N SER A 35 -3.74 -26.60 0.34
CA SER A 35 -3.16 -26.61 1.69
C SER A 35 -3.18 -25.24 2.39
N GLY A 36 -3.90 -24.25 1.87
CA GLY A 36 -4.00 -22.93 2.49
C GLY A 36 -5.06 -22.07 1.81
N TRP A 37 -4.89 -20.76 1.87
CA TRP A 37 -5.84 -19.80 1.33
C TRP A 37 -5.29 -19.11 0.09
N ARG A 38 -6.20 -18.81 -0.85
CA ARG A 38 -5.99 -17.83 -1.91
C ARG A 38 -6.63 -16.51 -1.47
N VAL A 39 -5.81 -15.48 -1.33
CA VAL A 39 -6.26 -14.12 -1.01
C VAL A 39 -6.21 -13.29 -2.29
N SER A 40 -7.33 -12.72 -2.71
CA SER A 40 -7.43 -11.81 -3.85
C SER A 40 -7.71 -10.40 -3.34
N VAL A 41 -6.94 -9.43 -3.81
CA VAL A 41 -7.01 -8.03 -3.34
C VAL A 41 -7.19 -7.12 -4.54
N THR A 42 -8.23 -6.29 -4.49
CA THR A 42 -8.45 -5.18 -5.42
C THR A 42 -7.91 -3.91 -4.80
N LEU A 43 -7.00 -3.24 -5.50
CA LEU A 43 -6.41 -1.98 -5.06
C LEU A 43 -6.44 -0.92 -6.15
N GLU A 44 -6.27 0.33 -5.72
CA GLU A 44 -6.20 1.52 -6.55
C GLU A 44 -5.08 2.43 -6.06
N HIS A 45 -4.31 2.99 -6.99
CA HIS A 45 -3.27 3.99 -6.72
C HIS A 45 -3.10 4.90 -7.93
N GLY A 46 -2.74 6.16 -7.71
CA GLY A 46 -2.44 7.13 -8.76
C GLY A 46 -1.10 6.87 -9.45
N ASP A 47 -0.88 5.66 -9.95
CA ASP A 47 0.39 5.27 -10.59
C ASP A 47 0.80 6.29 -11.68
N THR A 48 2.02 6.82 -11.56
CA THR A 48 2.62 7.76 -12.54
C THR A 48 3.70 7.11 -13.39
N GLY A 49 3.74 5.78 -13.40
CA GLY A 49 4.80 4.99 -14.03
C GLY A 49 5.77 4.47 -12.97
N TRP A 50 7.06 4.37 -13.32
CA TRP A 50 8.07 3.83 -12.41
C TRP A 50 8.43 4.77 -11.25
N ASP A 51 8.08 6.05 -11.37
CA ASP A 51 8.35 7.07 -10.36
C ASP A 51 7.49 6.88 -9.11
N ASP A 52 6.23 6.49 -9.27
CA ASP A 52 5.32 6.18 -8.16
C ASP A 52 4.26 5.17 -8.60
N TYR A 53 4.22 4.03 -7.92
CA TYR A 53 3.23 2.99 -8.18
C TYR A 53 3.00 2.09 -6.95
N ALA A 54 1.84 1.42 -6.93
CA ALA A 54 1.60 0.35 -5.98
C ALA A 54 2.51 -0.86 -6.26
N ASP A 55 3.49 -1.10 -5.39
CA ASP A 55 4.53 -2.12 -5.59
C ASP A 55 4.30 -3.41 -4.79
N GLY A 56 3.22 -3.46 -4.01
CA GLY A 56 2.81 -4.68 -3.33
C GLY A 56 1.74 -4.49 -2.27
N TRP A 57 1.39 -5.61 -1.65
CA TRP A 57 0.60 -5.65 -0.43
C TRP A 57 0.98 -6.89 0.39
N ARG A 58 0.61 -6.89 1.67
CA ARG A 58 0.86 -8.02 2.58
C ARG A 58 -0.38 -8.39 3.37
N VAL A 59 -0.44 -9.65 3.77
CA VAL A 59 -1.46 -10.22 4.65
C VAL A 59 -0.88 -10.31 6.05
N GLU A 60 -1.60 -9.76 7.02
CA GLU A 60 -1.19 -9.72 8.43
C GLU A 60 -2.25 -10.32 9.34
N LEU A 61 -1.81 -10.82 10.49
CA LEU A 61 -2.67 -11.09 11.64
C LEU A 61 -2.92 -9.78 12.42
N ALA A 62 -3.83 -9.82 13.40
CA ALA A 62 -4.22 -8.66 14.20
C ALA A 62 -3.06 -8.02 14.99
N ASP A 63 -2.02 -8.80 15.32
CA ASP A 63 -0.82 -8.33 16.00
C ASP A 63 0.24 -7.74 15.05
N GLY A 64 -0.04 -7.73 13.74
CA GLY A 64 0.87 -7.26 12.70
C GLY A 64 1.82 -8.33 12.15
N THR A 65 1.72 -9.59 12.61
CA THR A 65 2.50 -10.70 12.06
C THR A 65 2.19 -10.89 10.58
N VAL A 66 3.21 -10.84 9.73
CA VAL A 66 3.06 -11.03 8.27
C VAL A 66 2.99 -12.52 7.94
N ILE A 67 1.89 -12.94 7.32
CA ILE A 67 1.66 -14.33 6.89
C ILE A 67 1.68 -14.50 5.37
N GLY A 68 1.87 -13.41 4.63
CA GLY A 68 2.03 -13.44 3.18
C GLY A 68 2.38 -12.07 2.62
N THR A 69 3.13 -12.03 1.52
CA THR A 69 3.45 -10.80 0.78
C THR A 69 3.26 -11.04 -0.70
N ARG A 70 2.61 -10.08 -1.38
CA ARG A 70 2.40 -10.07 -2.81
C ARG A 70 3.13 -8.86 -3.43
N PRO A 71 4.31 -9.06 -4.02
CA PRO A 71 4.97 -8.03 -4.82
C PRO A 71 4.19 -7.77 -6.12
N LEU A 72 4.27 -6.53 -6.61
CA LEU A 72 3.79 -6.08 -7.91
C LEU A 72 4.97 -5.49 -8.67
N ALA A 73 5.34 -6.12 -9.78
CA ALA A 73 6.64 -5.89 -10.43
C ALA A 73 6.64 -4.75 -11.45
N HIS A 74 5.51 -4.12 -11.71
CA HIS A 74 5.39 -3.05 -12.69
C HIS A 74 4.25 -2.08 -12.35
N PRO A 75 4.28 -0.84 -12.89
CA PRO A 75 3.17 0.10 -12.79
C PRO A 75 1.92 -0.39 -13.54
N HIS A 76 0.76 0.04 -13.07
CA HIS A 76 -0.58 -0.31 -13.55
C HIS A 76 -1.39 0.93 -13.97
N VAL A 77 -0.75 1.95 -14.54
CA VAL A 77 -1.35 3.26 -14.91
C VAL A 77 -2.69 3.13 -15.67
N ASN A 78 -2.81 2.15 -16.56
CA ASN A 78 -3.99 1.96 -17.41
C ASN A 78 -4.90 0.78 -16.97
N GLU A 79 -4.70 0.25 -15.77
CA GLU A 79 -5.41 -0.93 -15.25
C GLU A 79 -6.14 -0.65 -13.93
N GLN A 80 -6.32 0.61 -13.53
CA GLN A 80 -6.90 0.94 -12.23
C GLN A 80 -8.44 0.90 -12.24
N PRO A 81 -9.10 0.33 -11.21
CA PRO A 81 -8.53 -0.52 -10.17
C PRO A 81 -8.22 -1.93 -10.70
N PHE A 82 -7.22 -2.60 -10.11
CA PHE A 82 -6.84 -3.96 -10.49
C PHE A 82 -6.85 -4.92 -9.32
N THR A 83 -7.04 -6.21 -9.63
CA THR A 83 -7.02 -7.30 -8.65
C THR A 83 -5.80 -8.19 -8.86
N ARG A 84 -5.12 -8.57 -7.78
CA ARG A 84 -4.09 -9.62 -7.78
C ARG A 84 -4.30 -10.58 -6.63
N SER A 85 -3.90 -11.83 -6.81
CA SER A 85 -4.07 -12.87 -5.79
C SER A 85 -2.76 -13.44 -5.30
N LEU A 86 -2.68 -13.78 -4.01
CA LEU A 86 -1.63 -14.57 -3.38
C LEU A 86 -2.19 -15.93 -2.99
N ALA A 87 -1.52 -17.02 -3.34
CA ALA A 87 -1.93 -18.38 -2.99
C ALA A 87 -1.03 -18.95 -1.88
N GLY A 88 -1.52 -19.99 -1.19
CA GLY A 88 -0.75 -20.70 -0.16
C GLY A 88 -0.59 -19.89 1.13
N VAL A 89 -1.50 -18.95 1.40
CA VAL A 89 -1.48 -18.17 2.65
C VAL A 89 -1.95 -19.09 3.78
N ALA A 90 -1.06 -19.32 4.75
CA ALA A 90 -1.36 -20.11 5.94
C ALA A 90 -2.04 -19.21 6.98
N VAL A 91 -3.37 -19.22 6.98
CA VAL A 91 -4.17 -18.55 8.00
C VAL A 91 -4.37 -19.52 9.17
N PRO A 92 -3.96 -19.18 10.40
CA PRO A 92 -4.20 -20.02 11.57
C PRO A 92 -5.70 -20.31 11.77
N ALA A 93 -6.02 -21.49 12.31
CA ALA A 93 -7.39 -21.81 12.72
C ALA A 93 -7.93 -20.73 13.68
N ASP A 94 -9.25 -20.52 13.65
CA ASP A 94 -9.96 -19.54 14.48
C ASP A 94 -9.55 -18.07 14.24
N THR A 95 -8.85 -17.76 13.15
CA THR A 95 -8.57 -16.38 12.74
C THR A 95 -9.85 -15.73 12.24
N GLY A 96 -10.42 -14.79 13.00
CA GLY A 96 -11.64 -14.09 12.59
C GLY A 96 -11.44 -13.08 11.46
N SER A 97 -10.24 -12.52 11.31
CA SER A 97 -9.92 -11.55 10.25
C SER A 97 -8.43 -11.52 9.94
N VAL A 98 -8.12 -11.24 8.68
CA VAL A 98 -6.79 -10.85 8.22
C VAL A 98 -6.77 -9.37 7.88
N PHE A 99 -5.58 -8.77 7.90
CA PHE A 99 -5.38 -7.38 7.56
C PHE A 99 -4.56 -7.28 6.28
N ILE A 100 -5.08 -6.54 5.30
CA ILE A 100 -4.35 -6.27 4.05
C ILE A 100 -3.72 -4.89 4.15
N ARG A 101 -2.40 -4.82 4.00
CA ARG A 101 -1.65 -3.57 4.01
C ARG A 101 -1.02 -3.32 2.66
N ALA A 102 -1.44 -2.25 2.01
CA ALA A 102 -0.89 -1.82 0.73
C ALA A 102 0.53 -1.23 0.88
N ARG A 103 1.27 -1.19 -0.22
CA ARG A 103 2.61 -0.61 -0.30
C ARG A 103 2.78 0.13 -1.63
N THR A 104 3.45 1.28 -1.59
CA THR A 104 3.90 2.01 -2.79
C THR A 104 5.42 2.04 -2.86
N SER A 105 5.96 2.21 -4.06
CA SER A 105 7.41 2.30 -4.30
C SER A 105 8.06 3.48 -3.57
N THR A 106 7.31 4.58 -3.39
CA THR A 106 7.80 5.85 -2.82
C THR A 106 7.62 5.95 -1.31
N MET A 107 6.49 5.47 -0.78
CA MET A 107 6.12 5.63 0.64
C MET A 107 6.26 4.35 1.46
N GLY A 108 6.51 3.21 0.81
CA GLY A 108 6.52 1.93 1.49
C GLY A 108 5.13 1.57 2.01
N ASN A 109 5.09 0.89 3.16
CA ASN A 109 3.83 0.31 3.64
C ASN A 109 2.88 1.40 4.16
N HIS A 110 1.60 1.25 3.84
CA HIS A 110 0.56 2.06 4.44
C HIS A 110 0.60 1.93 5.98
N PRO A 111 0.42 3.02 6.75
CA PRO A 111 0.47 2.96 8.21
C PRO A 111 -0.60 2.04 8.82
N VAL A 112 -1.72 1.85 8.11
CA VAL A 112 -2.88 1.09 8.59
C VAL A 112 -3.22 -0.03 7.60
N GLY A 113 -3.45 -1.24 8.09
CA GLY A 113 -4.03 -2.33 7.30
C GLY A 113 -5.57 -2.27 7.31
N THR A 114 -6.20 -2.70 6.24
CA THR A 114 -7.66 -2.85 6.16
C THR A 114 -8.04 -4.25 6.59
N ALA A 115 -8.93 -4.39 7.56
CA ALA A 115 -9.41 -5.68 8.05
C ALA A 115 -10.41 -6.31 7.08
N TYR A 116 -10.26 -7.62 6.85
CA TYR A 116 -11.20 -8.44 6.08
C TYR A 116 -11.50 -9.71 6.85
N PRO A 117 -12.79 -10.07 7.01
CA PRO A 117 -13.16 -11.29 7.70
C PRO A 117 -12.65 -12.50 6.92
N CYS A 118 -12.11 -13.49 7.64
CA CYS A 118 -11.93 -14.80 7.05
C CYS A 118 -13.31 -15.48 6.93
N PRO A 119 -13.61 -16.15 5.81
CA PRO A 119 -14.77 -17.02 5.76
C PRO A 119 -14.67 -18.07 6.88
N ALA A 120 -15.80 -18.33 7.53
CA ALA A 120 -15.92 -19.40 8.51
C ALA A 120 -15.87 -20.78 7.85
#